data_AF-A0A3M1BP66-F1
#
_entry.id   AF-A0A3M1BP66-F1
#
_cell.length_a   1.000
_cell.length_b   1.000
_cell.length_c   1.000
_cell.angle_alpha   90.00
_cell.angle_beta   90.00
_cell.angle_gamma   90.00
#
_symmetry.space_group_name_H-M   'P 1'
#
loop_
_entity.id
_entity.type
_entity.pdbx_description
1 polymer ?
#
loop_
_entity_poly.entity_id
_entity_poly.type
_entity_poly.pdbx_seq_one_letter_code
_entity_poly.pdbx_strand_id
1 'polypeptide(L)'
;MTKNNKSLGIIPARYGSSRFPGKPLADIGGKPMIQWVYEKALQSELDEVVVATDDQRILEAVEAFGGKAVMTASTHSSGTDRCAEVAAMTPFSAFSFVVNIQGDEPGIDPALINAALDVLRSDEKLLISTLASR
;
A
#
# COMPACT_ATOMS: atom_id res chain seq x y z
N MET A 1 23.19 -5.39 -17.03
CA MET A 1 22.38 -5.48 -15.80
C MET A 1 20.93 -5.47 -16.26
N THR A 2 20.23 -6.60 -16.19
CA THR A 2 18.78 -6.63 -16.44
C THR A 2 18.12 -5.73 -15.39
N LYS A 3 17.49 -4.64 -15.82
CA LYS A 3 16.73 -3.75 -14.93
C LYS A 3 15.63 -4.57 -14.26
N ASN A 4 15.55 -4.46 -12.93
CA ASN A 4 14.60 -5.20 -12.13
C ASN A 4 13.23 -4.51 -12.19
N ASN A 5 12.41 -4.81 -13.20
CA ASN A 5 11.07 -4.19 -13.41
C ASN A 5 10.01 -4.56 -12.35
N LYS A 6 10.42 -4.99 -11.16
CA LYS A 6 9.51 -5.39 -10.09
C LYS A 6 8.80 -4.19 -9.49
N SER A 7 7.56 -4.44 -9.11
CA SER A 7 6.59 -3.48 -8.62
C SER A 7 6.09 -3.83 -7.22
N LEU A 8 6.01 -2.82 -6.34
CA LEU A 8 5.61 -2.95 -4.95
C LEU A 8 4.36 -2.11 -4.69
N GLY A 9 3.28 -2.74 -4.23
CA GLY A 9 2.15 -2.04 -3.64
C GLY A 9 2.41 -1.76 -2.17
N ILE A 10 2.31 -0.50 -1.77
CA ILE A 10 2.38 -0.09 -0.37
C ILE A 10 1.03 0.45 0.04
N ILE A 11 0.46 -0.14 1.09
CA ILE A 11 -0.81 0.29 1.68
C ILE A 11 -0.51 1.03 2.99
N PRO A 12 -0.44 2.37 3.03
CA PRO A 12 -0.23 3.10 4.27
C PRO A 12 -1.48 3.04 5.16
N ALA A 13 -1.30 2.56 6.39
CA ALA A 13 -2.36 2.43 7.39
C ALA A 13 -1.88 3.01 8.72
N ARG A 14 -2.56 4.04 9.23
CA ARG A 14 -2.27 4.62 10.55
C ARG A 14 -3.44 4.40 11.49
N TYR A 15 -3.16 4.19 12.77
CA TYR A 15 -4.23 4.09 13.77
C TYR A 15 -4.83 5.47 14.10
N GLY A 16 -3.96 6.49 14.22
CA GLY A 16 -4.25 7.83 14.75
C GLY A 16 -5.00 8.78 13.80
N SER A 17 -5.99 8.32 13.04
CA SER A 17 -6.85 9.23 12.27
C SER A 17 -7.78 10.01 13.23
N SER A 18 -7.69 11.34 13.23
CA SER A 18 -8.50 12.21 14.11
C SER A 18 -10.01 12.09 13.91
N ARG A 19 -10.45 11.74 12.70
CA ARG A 19 -11.87 11.61 12.33
C ARG A 19 -12.43 10.20 12.54
N PHE A 20 -11.56 9.19 12.49
CA PHE A 20 -11.95 7.80 12.69
C PHE A 20 -10.77 6.98 13.24
N PRO A 21 -10.52 7.03 14.56
CA PRO A 21 -9.46 6.25 15.19
C PRO A 21 -9.67 4.76 14.94
N GLY A 22 -8.59 4.04 14.60
CA GLY A 22 -8.67 2.60 14.31
C GLY A 22 -9.40 2.25 13.00
N LYS A 23 -9.63 3.22 12.10
CA LYS A 23 -10.27 3.01 10.77
C LYS A 23 -9.76 1.77 10.02
N PRO A 24 -8.45 1.48 9.91
CA PRO A 24 -7.98 0.28 9.22
C PRO A 24 -8.50 -1.04 9.80
N LEU A 25 -8.82 -1.06 11.10
CA LEU A 25 -9.34 -2.22 11.82
C LEU A 25 -10.87 -2.26 11.90
N ALA A 26 -11.57 -1.30 11.30
CA ALA A 26 -13.02 -1.28 11.29
C ALA A 26 -13.56 -2.53 10.59
N ASP A 27 -14.48 -3.24 11.24
CA ASP A 27 -15.13 -4.41 10.65
C ASP A 27 -16.04 -4.00 9.49
N ILE A 28 -15.86 -4.65 8.35
CA ILE A 28 -16.70 -4.53 7.17
C ILE A 28 -17.05 -5.94 6.73
N GLY A 29 -18.22 -6.42 7.16
CA GLY A 29 -18.70 -7.76 6.77
C GLY A 29 -17.83 -8.90 7.29
N GLY A 30 -17.30 -8.79 8.51
CA GLY A 30 -16.50 -9.84 9.16
C GLY A 30 -15.01 -9.82 8.84
N LYS A 31 -14.52 -8.79 8.13
CA LYS A 31 -13.09 -8.55 7.88
C LYS A 31 -12.74 -7.10 8.21
N PRO A 32 -11.54 -6.82 8.77
CA PRO A 32 -11.08 -5.44 8.95
C PRO A 32 -10.91 -4.76 7.58
N MET A 33 -11.20 -3.45 7.50
CA MET A 33 -11.08 -2.64 6.28
C MET A 33 -9.75 -2.87 5.54
N ILE A 34 -8.64 -2.93 6.27
CA ILE A 34 -7.31 -3.13 5.69
C ILE A 34 -7.17 -4.46 4.96
N GLN A 35 -7.88 -5.51 5.40
CA GLN A 35 -7.87 -6.81 4.73
C GLN A 35 -8.53 -6.72 3.35
N TRP A 36 -9.64 -6.00 3.22
CA TRP A 36 -10.29 -5.80 1.92
C TRP A 36 -9.36 -5.10 0.93
N VAL A 37 -8.69 -4.04 1.35
CA VAL A 37 -7.72 -3.31 0.51
C VAL A 37 -6.56 -4.23 0.11
N TYR A 38 -6.02 -4.99 1.07
CA TYR A 38 -4.91 -5.92 0.83
C TYR A 38 -5.28 -7.01 -0.18
N GLU A 39 -6.43 -7.67 0.00
CA GLU A 39 -6.93 -8.70 -0.90
C GLU A 39 -7.21 -8.17 -2.31
N LYS A 40 -7.68 -6.93 -2.44
CA LYS A 40 -7.87 -6.27 -3.73
C LYS A 40 -6.54 -5.91 -4.39
N ALA A 41 -5.58 -5.38 -3.65
CA ALA A 41 -4.25 -5.09 -4.15
C ALA A 41 -3.54 -6.35 -4.68
N LEU A 42 -3.70 -7.50 -4.01
CA LEU A 42 -3.16 -8.78 -4.48
C LEU A 42 -3.77 -9.29 -5.81
N GLN A 43 -4.91 -8.77 -6.24
CA GLN A 43 -5.53 -9.11 -7.52
C GLN A 43 -5.00 -8.28 -8.69
N SER A 44 -4.09 -7.33 -8.42
CA SER A 44 -3.41 -6.50 -9.43
C SER A 44 -2.15 -7.20 -9.97
N GLU A 45 -1.46 -6.56 -10.91
CA GLU A 45 -0.20 -7.02 -11.50
C GLU A 45 1.04 -6.68 -10.67
N LEU A 46 0.86 -6.32 -9.40
CA LEU A 46 1.96 -6.05 -8.48
C LEU A 46 2.71 -7.34 -8.13
N ASP A 47 4.04 -7.26 -8.06
CA ASP A 47 4.88 -8.40 -7.67
C ASP A 47 4.82 -8.66 -6.16
N GLU A 48 4.52 -7.63 -5.38
CA GLU A 48 4.48 -7.68 -3.91
C GLU A 48 3.53 -6.63 -3.36
N VAL A 49 2.87 -6.94 -2.24
CA VAL A 49 2.00 -5.99 -1.51
C VAL A 49 2.35 -6.01 -0.02
N VAL A 50 2.57 -4.83 0.55
CA VAL A 50 2.88 -4.65 1.97
C VAL A 50 2.04 -3.54 2.60
N VAL A 51 1.53 -3.79 3.81
CA VAL A 51 0.92 -2.76 4.66
C VAL A 51 2.01 -2.03 5.44
N ALA A 52 2.03 -0.71 5.35
CA ALA A 52 2.94 0.14 6.12
C ALA A 52 2.18 0.76 7.30
N THR A 53 2.55 0.44 8.54
CA THR A 53 1.81 0.89 9.73
C THR A 53 2.71 1.43 10.83
N ASP A 54 2.18 2.32 11.67
CA ASP A 54 2.82 2.79 12.90
C ASP A 54 2.25 2.12 14.16
N ASP A 55 1.29 1.21 14.01
CA ASP A 55 0.56 0.60 15.12
C ASP A 55 0.63 -0.92 15.07
N GLN A 56 1.04 -1.50 16.21
CA GLN A 56 1.22 -2.92 16.41
C GLN A 56 -0.08 -3.72 16.18
N ARG A 57 -1.25 -3.15 16.53
CA ARG A 57 -2.54 -3.84 16.36
C ARG A 57 -2.90 -4.03 14.89
N ILE A 58 -2.52 -3.06 14.05
CA ILE A 58 -2.70 -3.16 12.59
C ILE A 58 -1.74 -4.19 12.02
N LEU A 59 -0.48 -4.20 12.45
CA LEU A 59 0.49 -5.20 12.03
C LEU A 59 0.01 -6.61 12.36
N GLU A 60 -0.41 -6.86 13.60
CA GLU A 60 -0.92 -8.16 14.05
C GLU A 60 -2.17 -8.58 13.30
N ALA A 61 -3.10 -7.65 13.05
CA ALA A 61 -4.29 -7.94 12.26
C ALA A 61 -3.95 -8.36 10.82
N VAL A 62 -2.96 -7.73 10.20
CA VAL A 62 -2.49 -8.05 8.85
C VAL A 62 -1.83 -9.43 8.80
N GLU A 63 -0.93 -9.71 9.75
CA GLU A 63 -0.28 -11.01 9.85
C GLU A 63 -1.28 -12.14 10.15
N ALA A 64 -2.32 -11.86 10.94
CA ALA A 64 -3.34 -12.84 11.29
C ALA A 64 -4.15 -13.35 10.09
N PHE A 65 -4.34 -12.53 9.04
CA PHE A 65 -4.93 -12.98 7.77
C PHE A 65 -3.90 -13.44 6.73
N GLY A 66 -2.62 -13.54 7.11
CA GLY A 66 -1.53 -14.00 6.24
C GLY A 66 -0.93 -12.91 5.34
N GLY A 67 -1.26 -11.64 5.58
CA GLY A 67 -0.70 -10.52 4.84
C GLY A 67 0.69 -10.11 5.35
N LYS A 68 1.40 -9.34 4.52
CA LYS A 68 2.69 -8.74 4.86
C LYS A 68 2.47 -7.32 5.40
N ALA A 69 3.00 -7.05 6.60
CA ALA A 69 3.02 -5.71 7.18
C ALA A 69 4.43 -5.36 7.67
N VAL A 70 4.73 -4.06 7.71
CA VAL A 70 5.96 -3.53 8.30
C VAL A 70 5.67 -2.30 9.16
N MET A 71 6.45 -2.17 10.23
CA MET A 71 6.43 -0.99 11.08
C MET A 71 7.14 0.18 10.40
N THR A 72 6.59 1.37 10.60
CA THR A 72 7.07 2.65 10.09
C THR A 72 7.03 3.70 11.19
N ALA A 73 7.71 4.82 10.99
CA ALA A 73 7.71 5.91 11.96
C ALA A 73 6.28 6.46 12.18
N SER A 74 5.95 6.75 13.44
CA SER A 74 4.67 7.38 13.83
C SER A 74 4.64 8.89 13.56
N THR A 75 5.76 9.48 13.15
CA THR A 75 5.95 10.92 12.93
C THR A 75 5.64 11.37 11.50
N HIS A 76 5.28 10.46 10.61
CA HIS A 76 4.95 10.79 9.21
C HIS A 76 3.73 11.69 9.10
N SER A 77 3.85 12.73 8.26
CA SER A 77 2.78 13.70 8.05
C SER A 77 1.71 13.19 7.08
N SER A 78 2.10 12.31 6.15
CA SER A 78 1.26 11.79 5.09
C SER A 78 1.44 10.29 4.85
N GLY A 79 0.49 9.68 4.13
CA GLY A 79 0.63 8.30 3.65
C GLY A 79 1.78 8.14 2.65
N THR A 80 2.08 9.17 1.87
CA THR A 80 3.20 9.18 0.91
C THR A 80 4.56 9.14 1.62
N ASP A 81 4.76 9.91 2.69
CA ASP A 81 6.01 9.88 3.48
C ASP A 81 6.26 8.47 4.04
N ARG A 82 5.18 7.83 4.52
CA ARG A 82 5.21 6.45 5.00
C ARG A 82 5.58 5.46 3.91
N CYS A 83 5.02 5.62 2.70
CA CYS A 83 5.38 4.78 1.56
C CYS A 83 6.86 4.98 1.18
N ALA A 84 7.37 6.22 1.24
CA ALA A 84 8.77 6.51 0.95
C ALA A 84 9.72 5.85 1.95
N GLU A 85 9.38 5.81 3.24
CA GLU A 85 10.16 5.07 4.25
C GLU A 85 10.25 3.59 3.86
N VAL A 86 9.12 2.93 3.61
CA VAL A 86 9.08 1.50 3.25
C VAL A 86 9.82 1.23 1.95
N ALA A 87 9.65 2.06 0.92
CA ALA A 87 10.35 1.92 -0.35
C ALA A 87 11.89 1.98 -0.20
N ALA A 88 12.40 2.66 0.83
CA ALA A 88 13.84 2.72 1.12
C ALA A 88 14.35 1.53 1.96
N MET A 89 13.47 0.76 2.62
CA MET A 89 13.85 -0.37 3.46
C MET A 89 14.29 -1.59 2.63
N THR A 90 15.18 -2.41 3.16
CA THR A 90 15.47 -3.74 2.57
C THR A 90 14.38 -4.73 3.00
N PRO A 91 13.83 -5.57 2.09
CA PRO A 91 14.23 -5.77 0.68
C PRO A 91 13.49 -4.88 -0.34
N PHE A 92 12.59 -4.00 0.10
CA PHE A 92 11.73 -3.19 -0.76
C PHE A 92 12.48 -2.19 -1.67
N SER A 93 13.66 -1.75 -1.28
CA SER A 93 14.55 -0.90 -2.09
C SER A 93 15.03 -1.54 -3.38
N ALA A 94 14.82 -2.85 -3.56
CA ALA A 94 15.10 -3.54 -4.81
C ALA A 94 14.00 -3.36 -5.88
N PHE A 95 12.80 -2.91 -5.51
CA PHE A 95 11.69 -2.73 -6.45
C PHE A 95 11.85 -1.41 -7.21
N SER A 96 11.64 -1.42 -8.53
CA SER A 96 11.79 -0.22 -9.37
C SER A 96 10.53 0.64 -9.44
N PHE A 97 9.37 0.04 -9.17
CA PHE A 97 8.09 0.75 -9.18
C PHE A 97 7.40 0.60 -7.83
N VAL A 98 6.84 1.70 -7.33
CA VAL A 98 6.07 1.72 -6.08
C VAL A 98 4.72 2.32 -6.37
N VAL A 99 3.66 1.61 -5.97
CA VAL A 99 2.28 2.09 -6.05
C VAL A 99 1.74 2.32 -4.64
N ASN A 100 1.38 3.56 -4.35
CA ASN A 100 0.73 3.94 -3.09
C ASN A 100 -0.77 3.66 -3.20
N ILE A 101 -1.27 2.70 -2.43
CA ILE A 101 -2.67 2.24 -2.45
C ILE A 101 -3.35 2.70 -1.16
N GLN A 102 -4.34 3.58 -1.24
CA GLN A 102 -4.96 4.12 -0.02
C GLN A 102 -5.62 3.02 0.82
N GLY A 103 -5.21 2.91 2.08
CA GLY A 103 -5.69 1.89 3.03
C GLY A 103 -7.15 2.04 3.46
N ASP A 104 -7.86 3.03 2.94
CA ASP A 104 -9.27 3.28 3.21
C ASP A 104 -10.20 3.15 2.00
N GLU A 105 -9.73 2.51 0.93
CA GLU A 105 -10.51 2.18 -0.27
C GLU A 105 -10.77 0.66 -0.36
N PRO A 106 -11.60 0.07 0.52
CA PRO A 106 -11.84 -1.38 0.55
C PRO A 106 -12.44 -1.95 -0.76
N GLY A 107 -12.99 -1.08 -1.61
CA GLY A 107 -13.55 -1.44 -2.91
C GLY A 107 -12.67 -1.06 -4.10
N ILE A 108 -11.38 -0.76 -3.91
CA ILE A 108 -10.49 -0.37 -5.01
C ILE A 108 -10.50 -1.44 -6.11
N ASP A 109 -10.64 -0.97 -7.36
CA ASP A 109 -10.58 -1.83 -8.54
C ASP A 109 -9.11 -2.13 -8.87
N PRO A 110 -8.69 -3.42 -8.89
CA PRO A 110 -7.33 -3.79 -9.27
C PRO A 110 -6.90 -3.24 -10.64
N ALA A 111 -7.85 -3.03 -11.57
CA ALA A 111 -7.56 -2.42 -12.87
C ALA A 111 -7.05 -0.97 -12.77
N LEU A 112 -7.47 -0.23 -11.74
CA LEU A 112 -6.91 1.10 -11.47
C LEU A 112 -5.46 0.99 -10.99
N ILE A 113 -5.14 0.05 -10.11
CA ILE A 113 -3.75 -0.18 -9.68
C ILE A 113 -2.87 -0.50 -10.90
N ASN A 114 -3.34 -1.36 -11.79
CA ASN A 114 -2.64 -1.72 -13.03
C ASN A 114 -2.46 -0.49 -13.95
N ALA A 115 -3.50 0.32 -14.15
CA ALA A 115 -3.41 1.51 -14.97
C ALA A 115 -2.36 2.51 -14.46
N ALA A 116 -2.24 2.69 -13.13
CA ALA A 116 -1.21 3.55 -12.55
C ALA A 116 0.20 3.01 -12.83
N LEU A 117 0.35 1.70 -12.68
CA LEU A 117 1.60 0.98 -12.90
C LEU A 117 2.03 0.99 -14.37
N ASP A 118 1.09 0.79 -15.30
CA ASP A 118 1.35 0.81 -16.73
C ASP A 118 1.85 2.18 -17.21
N VAL A 119 1.29 3.26 -16.67
CA VAL A 119 1.79 4.62 -16.94
C VAL A 119 3.25 4.75 -16.52
N LEU A 120 3.61 4.30 -15.32
CA LEU A 120 5.00 4.35 -14.83
C LEU A 120 5.94 3.46 -15.64
N ARG A 121 5.46 2.28 -16.09
CA ARG A 121 6.23 1.37 -16.95
C ARG A 121 6.40 1.91 -18.37
N SER A 122 5.49 2.75 -18.86
CA SER A 122 5.52 3.29 -20.22
C SER A 122 6.58 4.37 -20.47
N ASP A 123 6.97 5.10 -19.42
CA ASP A 123 8.02 6.13 -19.49
C ASP A 123 8.79 6.18 -18.16
N GLU A 124 10.01 5.67 -18.17
CA GLU A 124 10.90 5.66 -17.01
C GLU A 124 11.30 7.08 -16.53
N LYS A 125 11.01 8.13 -17.30
CA LYS A 125 11.21 9.52 -16.87
C LYS A 125 10.09 10.01 -15.95
N LEU A 126 8.96 9.32 -15.91
CA LEU A 126 7.87 9.65 -15.01
C LEU A 126 8.24 9.26 -13.58
N LEU A 127 8.25 10.25 -12.70
CA LEU A 127 8.56 10.04 -11.29
C LEU A 127 7.32 9.65 -10.48
N ILE A 128 6.14 10.13 -10.90
CA ILE A 128 4.87 9.98 -10.17
C ILE A 128 3.74 9.93 -11.19
N SER A 129 2.80 8.99 -11.00
CA SER A 129 1.47 9.00 -11.63
C SER A 129 0.41 8.98 -10.54
N THR A 130 -0.66 9.76 -10.72
CA THR A 130 -1.82 9.76 -9.83
C THR A 130 -3.06 9.50 -10.68
N LEU A 131 -3.83 8.48 -10.31
CA LEU A 131 -5.11 8.22 -10.93
C LEU A 131 -6.22 9.01 -10.28
N ALA A 132 -7.17 9.46 -11.10
CA ALA A 132 -8.41 10.06 -10.66
C ALA A 132 -9.52 9.58 -11.60
N SER A 133 -10.58 9.01 -11.02
CA SER A 133 -11.85 8.77 -11.70
C SER A 133 -12.82 9.91 -11.36
N ARG A 134 -13.71 10.23 -12.30
CA ARG A 134 -14.76 11.25 -12.14
C ARG A 134 -16.13 10.61 -12.24
#